data_AF-J9G6D1-F1
#
_entry.id   AF-J9G6D1-F1
#
_cell.length_a   1.000
_cell.length_b   1.000
_cell.length_c   1.000
_cell.angle_alpha   90.00
_cell.angle_beta   90.00
_cell.angle_gamma   90.00
#
_symmetry.space_group_name_H-M   'P 1'
#
loop_
_entity.id
_entity.type
_entity.pdbx_description
1 polymer ?
#
loop_
_entity_poly.entity_id
_entity_poly.type
_entity_poly.pdbx_seq_one_letter_code
_entity_poly.pdbx_strand_id
1 'polypeptide(L)'
;MTSYGVLRSDATLLKKEKWEAMVIDEAQNIKNHTTAQSKAVRSIPATTHIAMSGTPVENRLSEFWTLMDFVNHGYLGTEKQFGTQYAQPIQNRGDQQVCERFRKVTAPFMMRRLKTDKSIISDLPDKIEHDEYVQLTARQAALYQETLNEAMKEIEGMGEEGDAQTMFKRQGLILQMIMALKQICNHPTQFLKNNIFHAELSGKTMWLLDMVQSIVESREKVL
;
A
#
# COMPACT_ATOMS: atom_id res chain seq x y z
N MET A 1 8.35 25.42 3.10
CA MET A 1 7.59 24.27 2.57
C MET A 1 8.44 23.60 1.50
N THR A 2 8.57 22.27 1.51
CA THR A 2 9.41 21.50 0.59
C THR A 2 8.82 20.11 0.37
N SER A 3 9.35 19.32 -0.56
CA SER A 3 8.97 17.92 -0.78
C SER A 3 9.97 16.96 -0.13
N TYR A 4 9.59 15.70 0.06
CA TYR A 4 10.50 14.67 0.57
C TYR A 4 11.78 14.50 -0.28
N GLY A 5 11.65 14.61 -1.61
CA GLY A 5 12.79 14.50 -2.53
C GLY A 5 13.78 15.66 -2.39
N VAL A 6 13.26 16.89 -2.26
CA VAL A 6 14.09 18.08 -2.03
C VAL A 6 14.71 18.05 -0.63
N LEU A 7 13.93 17.70 0.40
CA LEU A 7 14.48 17.52 1.76
C LEU A 7 15.64 16.53 1.77
N ARG A 8 15.52 15.39 1.06
CA ARG A 8 16.57 14.38 0.99
C ARG A 8 17.84 14.90 0.31
N SER A 9 17.70 15.66 -0.78
CA SER A 9 18.85 16.21 -1.51
C SER A 9 19.53 17.34 -0.75
N ASP A 10 18.75 18.20 -0.09
CA ASP A 10 19.24 19.39 0.62
C ASP A 10 19.37 19.18 2.14
N ALA A 11 19.40 17.93 2.60
CA ALA A 11 19.40 17.62 4.03
C ALA A 11 20.57 18.27 4.78
N THR A 12 21.75 18.39 4.15
CA THR A 12 22.93 19.04 4.73
C THR A 12 22.76 20.54 4.91
N LEU A 13 22.00 21.20 4.04
CA LEU A 13 21.66 22.61 4.15
C LEU A 13 20.61 22.81 5.25
N LEU A 14 19.54 22.02 5.21
CA LEU A 14 18.42 22.12 6.14
C LEU A 14 18.81 21.85 7.60
N LYS A 15 19.83 21.00 7.83
CA LYS A 15 20.38 20.73 9.18
C LYS A 15 21.06 21.92 9.85
N LYS A 16 21.49 22.93 9.09
CA LYS A 16 22.19 24.09 9.65
C LYS A 16 21.23 25.05 10.36
N GLU A 17 19.96 24.99 10.01
CA GLU A 17 18.92 25.82 10.57
C GLU A 17 18.35 25.22 11.86
N LYS A 18 17.82 26.09 12.73
CA LYS A 18 17.12 25.68 13.95
C LYS A 18 15.62 25.62 13.67
N TRP A 19 15.07 24.42 13.55
CA TRP A 19 13.64 24.22 13.36
C TRP A 19 12.93 24.06 14.70
N GLU A 20 11.88 24.85 14.93
CA GLU A 20 11.02 24.67 16.10
C GLU A 20 10.04 23.52 15.88
N ALA A 21 9.53 23.38 14.66
CA ALA A 21 8.58 22.33 14.31
C ALA A 21 8.89 21.73 12.93
N MET A 22 8.72 20.42 12.83
CA MET A 22 8.66 19.69 11.57
C MET A 22 7.28 19.06 11.43
N VAL A 23 6.54 19.48 10.42
CA VAL A 23 5.27 18.88 10.04
C VAL A 23 5.47 18.12 8.74
N ILE A 24 5.19 16.82 8.76
CA ILE A 24 5.20 15.98 7.55
C ILE A 24 3.77 15.62 7.17
N ASP A 25 3.47 15.76 5.89
CA ASP A 25 2.22 15.31 5.29
C ASP A 25 2.42 13.97 4.57
N GLU A 26 1.34 13.20 4.46
CA GLU A 26 1.34 11.84 3.95
C GLU A 26 2.45 10.98 4.58
N ALA A 27 2.45 10.92 5.91
CA ALA A 27 3.52 10.33 6.71
C ALA A 27 3.78 8.85 6.40
N GLN A 28 2.88 8.15 5.72
CA GLN A 28 3.14 6.81 5.16
C GLN A 28 4.36 6.79 4.22
N ASN A 29 4.77 7.94 3.67
CA ASN A 29 6.01 8.13 2.93
C ASN A 29 7.28 7.81 3.74
N ILE A 30 7.21 7.80 5.07
CA ILE A 30 8.32 7.41 5.95
C ILE A 30 8.05 6.14 6.75
N LYS A 31 7.06 5.32 6.35
CA LYS A 31 6.61 4.12 7.08
C LYS A 31 7.69 3.05 7.32
N ASN A 32 8.77 3.08 6.53
CA ASN A 32 9.94 2.24 6.73
C ASN A 32 11.12 3.11 7.16
N HIS A 33 11.55 2.96 8.42
CA HIS A 33 12.62 3.74 9.03
C HIS A 33 13.99 3.58 8.33
N THR A 34 14.22 2.47 7.62
CA THR A 34 15.51 2.16 6.99
C THR A 34 15.75 2.91 5.68
N THR A 35 14.70 3.44 5.06
CA THR A 35 14.79 4.09 3.75
C THR A 35 15.60 5.38 3.81
N ALA A 36 16.26 5.73 2.70
CA ALA A 36 17.02 6.98 2.61
C ALA A 36 16.15 8.22 2.90
N GLN A 37 14.89 8.18 2.49
CA GLN A 37 13.92 9.25 2.75
C GLN A 37 13.61 9.40 4.23
N SER A 38 13.23 8.31 4.92
CA SER A 38 12.97 8.32 6.36
C SER A 38 14.19 8.77 7.16
N LYS A 39 15.37 8.29 6.80
CA LYS A 39 16.65 8.70 7.41
C LYS A 39 16.91 10.20 7.22
N ALA A 40 16.70 10.73 6.01
CA ALA A 40 16.89 12.15 5.75
C ALA A 40 15.95 13.02 6.58
N VAL A 41 14.65 12.70 6.58
CA VAL A 41 13.62 13.40 7.37
C VAL A 41 13.99 13.44 8.84
N ARG A 42 14.31 12.28 9.44
CA ARG A 42 14.70 12.17 10.86
C ARG A 42 16.02 12.82 11.20
N SER A 43 16.86 13.11 10.21
CA SER A 43 18.16 13.71 10.45
C SER A 43 18.11 15.23 10.59
N ILE A 44 16.99 15.85 10.25
CA ILE A 44 16.78 17.29 10.42
C ILE A 44 16.38 17.52 11.88
N PRO A 45 17.13 18.33 12.65
CA PRO A 45 16.78 18.60 14.03
C PRO A 45 15.55 19.51 14.08
N ALA A 46 14.53 19.11 14.85
CA ALA A 46 13.39 19.95 15.21
C ALA A 46 12.96 19.70 16.65
N THR A 47 12.41 20.71 17.32
CA THR A 47 11.91 20.57 18.70
C THR A 47 10.59 19.79 18.76
N THR A 48 9.69 20.05 17.82
CA THR A 48 8.36 19.43 17.73
C THR A 48 8.21 18.68 16.41
N HIS A 49 7.63 17.48 16.45
CA HIS A 49 7.37 16.67 15.26
C HIS A 49 5.88 16.36 15.15
N ILE A 50 5.30 16.59 13.97
CA ILE A 50 3.89 16.31 13.67
C ILE A 50 3.85 15.48 12.39
N ALA A 51 3.13 14.37 12.42
CA ALA A 51 2.90 13.52 11.28
C ALA A 51 1.41 13.50 10.92
N MET A 52 1.09 13.85 9.68
CA MET A 52 -0.27 13.81 9.14
C MET A 52 -0.36 12.66 8.13
N SER A 53 -1.42 11.85 8.24
CA SER A 53 -1.67 10.76 7.30
C SER A 53 -3.14 10.37 7.35
N GLY A 54 -3.74 10.13 6.19
CA GLY A 54 -5.07 9.52 6.10
C GLY A 54 -5.08 8.04 6.48
N THR A 55 -3.92 7.38 6.39
CA THR A 55 -3.74 5.92 6.56
C THR A 55 -2.46 5.63 7.37
N PRO A 56 -2.44 5.92 8.69
CA PRO A 56 -1.22 5.78 9.50
C PRO A 56 -0.72 4.34 9.64
N VAL A 57 -1.56 3.35 9.33
CA VAL A 57 -1.20 1.92 9.28
C VAL A 57 -1.80 1.35 8.01
N GLU A 58 -0.96 0.83 7.11
CA GLU A 58 -1.43 0.20 5.87
C GLU A 58 -1.36 -1.32 5.98
N ASN A 59 -0.20 -1.86 6.39
CA ASN A 59 0.07 -3.29 6.31
C ASN A 59 0.53 -3.89 7.63
N ARG A 60 1.37 -3.18 8.39
CA ARG A 60 2.05 -3.73 9.58
C ARG A 60 2.10 -2.74 10.73
N LEU A 61 1.95 -3.22 11.96
CA LEU A 61 2.08 -2.38 13.16
C LEU A 61 3.48 -1.75 13.31
N SER A 62 4.51 -2.32 12.67
CA SER A 62 5.85 -1.71 12.60
C SER A 62 5.86 -0.37 11.84
N GLU A 63 4.94 -0.17 10.89
CA GLU A 63 4.76 1.11 10.19
C GLU A 63 4.28 2.17 11.19
N PHE A 64 3.34 1.79 12.07
CA PHE A 64 2.88 2.65 13.15
C PHE A 64 4.00 3.01 14.13
N TRP A 65 4.80 2.02 14.56
CA TRP A 65 5.94 2.26 15.43
C TRP A 65 6.91 3.26 14.79
N THR A 66 7.15 3.14 13.49
CA THR A 66 7.97 4.10 12.76
C THR A 66 7.41 5.51 12.90
N LEU A 67 6.12 5.73 12.66
CA LEU A 67 5.52 7.07 12.82
C LEU A 67 5.60 7.59 14.27
N MET A 68 5.28 6.74 15.25
CA MET A 68 5.38 7.12 16.66
C MET A 68 6.79 7.46 17.08
N ASP A 69 7.78 6.74 16.59
CA ASP A 69 9.19 7.02 16.89
C ASP A 69 9.69 8.32 16.23
N PHE A 70 9.07 8.73 15.12
CA PHE A 70 9.33 10.06 14.54
C PHE A 70 8.71 11.18 15.38
N VAL A 71 7.47 11.00 15.84
CA VAL A 71 6.73 12.02 16.62
C VAL A 71 7.24 12.13 18.06
N ASN A 72 7.50 10.99 18.69
CA ASN A 72 7.90 10.86 20.10
C ASN A 72 8.94 9.74 20.27
N HIS A 73 10.19 10.07 19.93
CA HIS A 73 11.29 9.11 19.89
C HIS A 73 11.45 8.33 21.19
N GLY A 74 11.55 7.00 21.08
CA GLY A 74 11.75 6.10 22.23
C GLY A 74 10.50 5.81 23.09
N TYR A 75 9.36 6.46 22.85
CA TYR A 75 8.14 6.27 23.66
C TYR A 75 7.63 4.81 23.71
N LEU A 76 7.73 4.11 22.58
CA LEU A 76 7.35 2.69 22.45
C LEU A 76 8.54 1.73 22.60
N GLY A 77 9.69 2.23 23.05
CA GLY A 77 10.94 1.49 23.10
C GLY A 77 11.50 1.20 21.70
N THR A 78 12.50 0.32 21.65
CA THR A 78 13.14 -0.11 20.41
C THR A 78 12.19 -0.90 19.52
N GLU A 79 12.43 -0.93 18.21
CA GLU A 79 11.62 -1.72 17.25
C GLU A 79 11.49 -3.19 17.68
N LYS A 80 12.58 -3.79 18.18
CA LYS A 80 12.58 -5.17 18.66
C LYS A 80 11.65 -5.36 19.86
N GLN A 81 11.72 -4.46 20.84
CA GLN A 81 10.84 -4.50 22.02
C GLN A 81 9.38 -4.28 21.63
N PHE A 82 9.11 -3.31 20.76
CA PHE A 82 7.78 -3.09 20.21
C PHE A 82 7.24 -4.33 19.49
N GLY A 83 8.10 -4.98 18.70
CA GLY A 83 7.79 -6.21 17.98
C GLY A 83 7.34 -7.32 18.92
N THR A 84 8.08 -7.57 20.00
CA THR A 84 7.74 -8.64 20.95
C THR A 84 6.58 -8.30 21.87
N GLN A 85 6.43 -7.03 22.28
CA GLN A 85 5.42 -6.60 23.25
C GLN A 85 4.05 -6.30 22.64
N TYR A 86 4.01 -5.88 21.36
CA TYR A 86 2.80 -5.43 20.70
C TYR A 86 2.58 -6.10 19.34
N ALA A 87 3.51 -5.94 18.39
CA ALA A 87 3.25 -6.32 17.00
C ALA A 87 2.97 -7.83 16.84
N GLN A 88 3.83 -8.69 17.39
CA GLN A 88 3.68 -10.15 17.28
C GLN A 88 2.46 -10.68 18.04
N PRO A 89 2.19 -10.30 19.30
CA PRO A 89 0.95 -10.69 19.99
C PRO A 89 -0.32 -10.26 19.25
N ILE A 90 -0.36 -9.04 18.71
CA ILE A 90 -1.57 -8.53 18.05
C ILE A 90 -1.75 -9.17 16.67
N GLN A 91 -0.72 -9.15 15.81
CA GLN A 91 -0.86 -9.57 14.41
C GLN A 91 -0.87 -11.08 14.22
N ASN A 92 -0.08 -11.83 15.00
CA ASN A 92 0.07 -13.26 14.80
C ASN A 92 -0.79 -14.10 15.75
N ARG A 93 -1.01 -13.62 16.98
CA ARG A 93 -1.77 -14.35 18.01
C ARG A 93 -3.18 -13.82 18.22
N GLY A 94 -3.52 -12.66 17.65
CA GLY A 94 -4.82 -12.03 17.83
C GLY A 94 -5.11 -11.61 19.27
N ASP A 95 -4.09 -11.30 20.06
CA ASP A 95 -4.24 -10.95 21.48
C ASP A 95 -4.97 -9.61 21.67
N GLN A 96 -6.24 -9.68 22.03
CA GLN A 96 -7.09 -8.51 22.22
C GLN A 96 -6.68 -7.66 23.43
N GLN A 97 -6.18 -8.27 24.51
CA GLN A 97 -5.78 -7.52 25.71
C GLN A 97 -4.56 -6.64 25.41
N VAL A 98 -3.60 -7.17 24.66
CA VAL A 98 -2.44 -6.40 24.19
C VAL A 98 -2.88 -5.30 23.22
N CYS A 99 -3.85 -5.57 22.34
CA CYS A 99 -4.41 -4.56 21.44
C CYS A 99 -5.07 -3.39 22.19
N GLU A 100 -5.87 -3.68 23.23
CA GLU A 100 -6.50 -2.65 24.06
C GLU A 100 -5.47 -1.83 24.83
N ARG A 101 -4.46 -2.48 25.43
CA ARG A 101 -3.36 -1.79 26.09
C ARG A 101 -2.64 -0.86 25.11
N PHE A 102 -2.33 -1.35 23.91
CA PHE A 102 -1.71 -0.56 22.86
C PHE A 102 -2.53 0.67 22.47
N ARG A 103 -3.85 0.51 22.29
CA ARG A 103 -4.76 1.63 22.02
C ARG A 103 -4.73 2.68 23.13
N LYS A 104 -4.78 2.27 24.40
CA LYS A 104 -4.74 3.19 25.55
C LYS A 104 -3.43 3.98 25.62
N VAL A 105 -2.30 3.32 25.39
CA VAL A 105 -0.96 3.93 25.43
C VAL A 105 -0.75 4.93 24.27
N THR A 106 -1.33 4.64 23.10
CA THR A 106 -1.11 5.47 21.90
C THR A 106 -2.15 6.56 21.68
N ALA A 107 -3.34 6.43 22.30
CA ALA A 107 -4.45 7.38 22.15
C ALA A 107 -4.08 8.86 22.40
N PRO A 108 -3.26 9.23 23.40
CA PRO A 108 -2.93 10.64 23.63
C PRO A 108 -2.14 11.32 22.50
N PHE A 109 -1.49 10.53 21.64
CA PHE A 109 -0.63 11.03 20.56
C PHE A 109 -1.27 10.92 19.17
N MET A 110 -2.53 10.47 19.12
CA MET A 110 -3.26 10.30 17.87
C MET A 110 -4.59 11.04 17.92
N MET A 111 -4.83 11.82 16.87
CA MET A 111 -6.15 12.35 16.59
C MET A 111 -6.64 11.76 15.27
N ARG A 112 -7.69 10.94 15.34
CA ARG A 112 -8.36 10.36 14.16
C ARG A 112 -9.84 10.66 14.23
N ARG A 113 -10.37 11.18 13.13
CA ARG A 113 -11.81 11.43 12.93
C ARG A 113 -12.27 10.63 11.72
N LEU A 114 -13.49 10.11 11.77
CA LEU A 114 -14.08 9.36 10.66
C LEU A 114 -14.96 10.30 9.84
N LYS A 115 -14.99 10.10 8.51
CA LYS A 115 -15.93 10.84 7.64
C LYS A 115 -17.40 10.51 7.95
N THR A 116 -17.66 9.37 8.58
CA THR A 116 -18.97 8.95 9.06
C THR A 116 -19.38 9.63 10.36
N ASP A 117 -18.48 10.38 11.00
CA ASP A 117 -18.81 11.15 12.19
C ASP A 117 -19.64 12.39 11.80
N LYS A 118 -20.97 12.22 11.81
CA LYS A 118 -21.94 13.27 11.47
C LYS A 118 -21.91 14.45 12.44
N SER A 119 -21.27 14.32 13.62
CA SER A 119 -21.05 15.46 14.51
C SER A 119 -20.02 16.46 13.95
N ILE A 120 -19.22 16.03 12.97
CA ILE A 120 -18.16 16.82 12.34
C ILE A 120 -18.54 17.22 10.91
N ILE A 121 -19.19 16.33 10.16
CA ILE A 121 -19.58 16.58 8.77
C ILE A 121 -20.99 16.05 8.54
N SER A 122 -22.00 16.94 8.57
CA SER A 122 -23.40 16.57 8.35
C SER A 122 -23.73 16.33 6.87
N ASP A 123 -23.07 17.07 5.98
CA ASP A 123 -23.51 17.21 4.58
C ASP A 123 -22.80 16.25 3.62
N LEU A 124 -21.94 15.35 4.12
CA LEU A 124 -21.27 14.36 3.28
C LEU A 124 -22.25 13.21 2.97
N PRO A 125 -22.57 12.94 1.68
CA PRO A 125 -23.39 11.80 1.31
C PRO A 125 -22.68 10.49 1.63
N ASP A 126 -23.46 9.43 1.78
CA ASP A 126 -22.90 8.12 2.08
C ASP A 126 -22.10 7.59 0.89
N LYS A 127 -20.96 6.95 1.19
CA LYS A 127 -20.17 6.28 0.17
C LYS A 127 -20.86 4.97 -0.19
N ILE A 128 -21.23 4.83 -1.46
CA ILE A 128 -21.80 3.60 -2.01
C ILE A 128 -20.67 2.81 -2.68
N GLU A 129 -20.54 1.54 -2.32
CA GLU A 129 -19.56 0.61 -2.91
C GLU A 129 -20.30 -0.56 -3.56
N HIS A 130 -19.99 -0.85 -4.82
CA HIS A 130 -20.55 -1.96 -5.59
C HIS A 130 -19.40 -2.73 -6.25
N ASP A 131 -19.36 -4.04 -6.00
CA ASP A 131 -18.41 -4.94 -6.64
C ASP A 131 -19.00 -5.48 -7.95
N GLU A 132 -18.24 -5.33 -9.04
CA GLU A 132 -18.68 -5.69 -10.38
C GLU A 132 -17.82 -6.83 -10.93
N TYR A 133 -18.44 -7.99 -11.11
CA TYR A 133 -17.75 -9.22 -11.52
C TYR A 133 -17.82 -9.38 -13.05
N VAL A 134 -16.70 -9.06 -13.70
CA VAL A 134 -16.60 -9.12 -15.15
C VAL A 134 -15.96 -10.43 -15.61
N GLN A 135 -16.57 -11.06 -16.61
CA GLN A 135 -16.06 -12.31 -17.21
C GLN A 135 -14.92 -12.02 -18.21
N LEU A 136 -13.98 -12.95 -18.32
CA LEU A 136 -12.97 -12.91 -19.37
C LEU A 136 -13.61 -13.20 -20.73
N THR A 137 -13.11 -12.56 -21.78
CA THR A 137 -13.46 -12.95 -23.16
C THR A 137 -12.92 -14.35 -23.47
N ALA A 138 -13.49 -15.04 -24.46
CA ALA A 138 -12.99 -16.36 -24.85
C ALA A 138 -11.49 -16.36 -25.21
N ARG A 139 -11.03 -15.30 -25.89
CA ARG A 139 -9.61 -15.11 -26.22
C ARG A 139 -8.75 -14.85 -24.98
N GLN A 140 -9.22 -14.03 -24.04
CA GLN A 140 -8.56 -13.82 -22.75
C GLN A 140 -8.45 -15.10 -21.94
N ALA A 141 -9.54 -15.87 -21.84
CA ALA A 141 -9.58 -17.10 -21.06
C ALA A 141 -8.61 -18.15 -21.63
N ALA A 142 -8.55 -18.29 -22.96
CA ALA A 142 -7.59 -19.18 -23.62
C ALA A 142 -6.15 -18.78 -23.31
N LEU A 143 -5.79 -17.50 -23.51
CA LEU A 143 -4.45 -16.98 -23.23
C LEU A 143 -4.07 -17.11 -21.74
N TYR A 144 -5.02 -16.83 -20.84
CA TYR A 144 -4.87 -17.00 -19.40
C TYR A 144 -4.54 -18.46 -19.05
N GLN A 145 -5.34 -19.40 -19.57
CA GLN A 145 -5.18 -20.81 -19.25
C GLN A 145 -3.86 -21.37 -19.80
N GLU A 146 -3.48 -20.98 -21.02
CA GLU A 146 -2.21 -21.38 -21.63
C GLU A 146 -1.02 -20.88 -20.80
N THR A 147 -1.01 -19.59 -20.48
CA THR A 147 0.05 -18.95 -19.66
C THR A 147 0.13 -19.59 -18.27
N LEU A 148 -1.02 -19.86 -17.64
CA LEU A 148 -1.07 -20.52 -16.34
C LEU A 148 -0.50 -21.94 -16.41
N ASN A 149 -0.90 -22.73 -17.40
CA ASN A 149 -0.44 -24.10 -17.57
C ASN A 149 1.07 -24.16 -17.82
N GLU A 150 1.60 -23.27 -18.65
CA GLU A 150 3.04 -23.19 -18.94
C GLU A 150 3.84 -22.82 -17.67
N ALA A 151 3.41 -21.79 -16.96
CA ALA A 151 4.07 -21.34 -15.74
C ALA A 151 4.00 -22.40 -14.62
N MET A 152 2.85 -23.06 -14.44
CA MET A 152 2.69 -24.14 -13.46
C MET A 152 3.59 -25.33 -13.79
N LYS A 153 3.68 -25.73 -15.06
CA LYS A 153 4.58 -26.79 -15.49
C LYS A 153 6.04 -26.47 -15.19
N GLU A 154 6.47 -25.22 -15.39
CA GLU A 154 7.82 -24.78 -15.05
C GLU A 154 8.06 -24.81 -13.53
N ILE A 155 7.11 -24.31 -12.74
CA ILE A 155 7.18 -24.27 -11.27
C ILE A 155 7.22 -25.68 -10.68
N GLU A 156 6.37 -26.59 -11.15
CA GLU A 156 6.32 -27.98 -10.70
C GLU A 156 7.59 -28.75 -11.09
N GLY A 157 8.14 -28.46 -12.28
CA GLY A 157 9.39 -29.05 -12.75
C GLY A 157 10.62 -28.70 -11.89
N MET A 158 10.54 -27.67 -11.04
CA MET A 158 11.62 -27.30 -10.11
C MET A 158 11.63 -28.11 -8.81
N GLY A 159 10.59 -28.90 -8.53
CA GLY A 159 10.44 -29.65 -7.29
C GLY A 159 10.11 -28.78 -6.06
N GLU A 160 9.69 -29.44 -4.98
CA GLU A 160 9.37 -28.76 -3.71
C GLU A 160 10.56 -28.65 -2.76
N GLU A 161 11.60 -29.43 -3.02
CA GLU A 161 12.84 -29.48 -2.25
C GLU A 161 13.97 -28.90 -3.10
N GLY A 162 14.73 -27.98 -2.52
CA GLY A 162 15.82 -27.33 -3.21
C GLY A 162 16.60 -26.42 -2.26
N ASP A 163 17.82 -26.08 -2.67
CA ASP A 163 18.61 -25.09 -1.95
C ASP A 163 17.93 -23.70 -1.98
N ALA A 164 18.47 -22.76 -1.19
CA ALA A 164 17.92 -21.41 -1.11
C ALA A 164 17.82 -20.71 -2.48
N GLN A 165 18.72 -21.05 -3.42
CA GLN A 165 18.73 -20.50 -4.77
C GLN A 165 17.57 -21.03 -5.62
N THR A 166 17.28 -22.33 -5.53
CA THR A 166 16.14 -22.98 -6.19
C THR A 166 14.82 -22.40 -5.69
N MET A 167 14.68 -22.24 -4.37
CA MET A 167 13.51 -21.64 -3.75
C MET A 167 13.31 -20.17 -4.17
N PHE A 168 14.38 -19.38 -4.23
CA PHE A 168 14.32 -18.01 -4.71
C PHE A 168 13.87 -17.93 -6.17
N LYS A 169 14.40 -18.78 -7.04
CA LYS A 169 13.98 -18.84 -8.45
C LYS A 169 12.52 -19.26 -8.59
N ARG A 170 12.05 -20.25 -7.82
CA ARG A 170 10.63 -20.67 -7.79
C ARG A 170 9.71 -19.52 -7.37
N GLN A 171 10.08 -18.76 -6.33
CA GLN A 171 9.34 -17.56 -5.92
C GLN A 171 9.30 -16.51 -7.04
N GLY A 172 10.41 -16.31 -7.76
CA GLY A 172 10.49 -15.44 -8.93
C GLY A 172 9.49 -15.82 -10.03
N LEU A 173 9.41 -17.11 -10.37
CA LEU A 173 8.46 -17.62 -11.36
C LEU A 173 7.01 -17.41 -10.93
N ILE A 174 6.68 -17.66 -9.66
CA ILE A 174 5.32 -17.41 -9.12
C ILE A 174 4.94 -15.93 -9.28
N LEU A 175 5.86 -15.01 -8.94
CA LEU A 175 5.60 -13.58 -9.08
C LEU A 175 5.44 -13.16 -10.56
N GLN A 176 6.24 -13.73 -11.46
CA GLN A 176 6.12 -13.52 -12.90
C GLN A 176 4.78 -14.03 -13.44
N MET A 177 4.35 -15.23 -13.02
CA MET A 177 3.06 -15.80 -13.36
C MET A 177 1.91 -14.91 -12.87
N ILE A 178 1.91 -14.50 -11.60
CA ILE A 178 0.88 -13.59 -11.05
C ILE A 178 0.83 -12.28 -11.85
N MET A 179 1.98 -11.72 -12.21
CA MET A 179 2.05 -10.50 -13.02
C MET A 179 1.48 -10.72 -14.42
N ALA A 180 1.83 -11.81 -15.09
CA ALA A 180 1.32 -12.15 -16.42
C ALA A 180 -0.20 -12.34 -16.41
N LEU A 181 -0.73 -13.10 -15.45
CA LEU A 181 -2.17 -13.33 -15.31
C LEU A 181 -2.91 -12.02 -15.02
N LYS A 182 -2.35 -11.15 -14.16
CA LYS A 182 -2.91 -9.79 -13.93
C LYS A 182 -2.96 -8.96 -15.21
N GLN A 183 -1.91 -8.98 -16.02
CA GLN A 183 -1.87 -8.28 -17.30
C GLN A 183 -2.95 -8.79 -18.26
N ILE A 184 -3.06 -10.12 -18.41
CA ILE A 184 -4.07 -10.76 -19.27
C ILE A 184 -5.50 -10.39 -18.83
N CYS A 185 -5.78 -10.48 -17.52
CA CYS A 185 -7.08 -10.11 -16.94
C CYS A 185 -7.42 -8.63 -17.08
N ASN A 186 -6.43 -7.74 -17.15
CA ASN A 186 -6.65 -6.32 -17.41
C ASN A 186 -6.91 -6.07 -18.90
N HIS A 187 -5.97 -6.48 -19.75
CA HIS A 187 -6.10 -6.45 -21.21
C HIS A 187 -4.98 -7.30 -21.84
N PRO A 188 -5.25 -8.23 -22.79
CA PRO A 188 -4.23 -9.12 -23.37
C PRO A 188 -2.97 -8.42 -23.87
N THR A 189 -3.13 -7.23 -24.43
CA THR A 189 -2.07 -6.36 -24.95
C THR A 189 -0.99 -5.98 -23.94
N GLN A 190 -1.33 -5.89 -22.65
CA GLN A 190 -0.32 -5.63 -21.62
C GLN A 190 0.68 -6.78 -21.50
N PHE A 191 0.20 -8.01 -21.70
CA PHE A 191 1.03 -9.22 -21.71
C PHE A 191 1.72 -9.42 -23.07
N LEU A 192 0.94 -9.35 -24.15
CA LEU A 192 1.42 -9.60 -25.52
C LEU A 192 2.34 -8.51 -26.08
N LYS A 193 2.27 -7.29 -25.53
CA LYS A 193 3.06 -6.11 -25.96
C LYS A 193 2.97 -5.80 -27.45
N ASN A 194 1.81 -6.08 -28.05
CA ASN A 194 1.57 -5.97 -29.50
C ASN A 194 0.90 -4.64 -29.92
N ASN A 195 0.60 -3.75 -28.97
CA ASN A 195 -0.08 -2.46 -29.19
C ASN A 195 -1.47 -2.54 -29.85
N ILE A 196 -2.19 -3.66 -29.68
CA ILE A 196 -3.55 -3.84 -30.21
C ILE A 196 -4.58 -3.51 -29.11
N PHE A 197 -5.30 -2.39 -29.15
CA PHE A 197 -6.15 -1.93 -28.04
C PHE A 197 -7.66 -2.07 -28.29
N HIS A 198 -8.07 -3.11 -29.02
CA HIS A 198 -9.48 -3.37 -29.30
C HIS A 198 -10.25 -3.77 -28.03
N ALA A 199 -11.34 -3.06 -27.75
CA ALA A 199 -12.13 -3.25 -26.53
C ALA A 199 -12.66 -4.69 -26.40
N GLU A 200 -13.04 -5.33 -27.50
CA GLU A 200 -13.61 -6.68 -27.53
C GLU A 200 -12.61 -7.76 -27.09
N LEU A 201 -11.33 -7.42 -26.95
CA LEU A 201 -10.31 -8.31 -26.43
C LEU A 201 -10.34 -8.39 -24.90
N SER A 202 -10.95 -7.42 -24.20
CA SER A 202 -10.99 -7.40 -22.74
C SER A 202 -12.39 -7.24 -22.17
N GLY A 203 -12.81 -8.19 -21.34
CA GLY A 203 -14.09 -8.12 -20.64
C GLY A 203 -14.21 -6.83 -19.83
N LYS A 204 -13.16 -6.48 -19.07
CA LYS A 204 -13.12 -5.25 -18.27
C LYS A 204 -13.20 -3.99 -19.13
N THR A 205 -12.56 -3.98 -20.29
CA THR A 205 -12.60 -2.81 -21.18
C THR A 205 -13.98 -2.64 -21.81
N MET A 206 -14.62 -3.72 -22.27
CA MET A 206 -16.01 -3.64 -22.76
C MET A 206 -16.94 -3.11 -21.67
N TRP A 207 -16.90 -3.73 -20.49
CA TRP A 207 -17.74 -3.32 -19.37
C TRP A 207 -17.50 -1.87 -18.93
N LEU A 208 -16.23 -1.43 -18.91
CA LEU A 208 -15.88 -0.04 -18.60
C LEU A 208 -16.47 0.93 -19.63
N LEU A 209 -16.38 0.62 -20.93
CA LEU A 209 -16.91 1.49 -21.97
C LEU A 209 -18.44 1.61 -21.90
N ASP A 210 -19.13 0.50 -21.65
CA ASP A 210 -20.59 0.49 -21.44
C ASP A 210 -21.00 1.34 -20.22
N MET A 211 -20.26 1.20 -19.11
CA MET A 211 -20.48 2.00 -17.90
C MET A 211 -20.20 3.49 -18.13
N VAL A 212 -19.08 3.83 -18.76
CA VAL A 212 -18.71 5.23 -19.05
C VAL A 212 -19.74 5.87 -19.98
N GLN A 213 -20.27 5.13 -20.95
CA GLN A 213 -21.36 5.64 -21.78
C GLN A 213 -22.57 6.03 -20.94
N SER A 214 -23.00 5.16 -20.02
CA SER A 214 -24.14 5.43 -19.11
C SER A 214 -23.90 6.65 -18.21
N ILE A 215 -22.67 6.81 -17.70
CA ILE A 215 -22.23 7.96 -16.89
C ILE A 215 -22.29 9.26 -17.70
N VAL A 216 -21.79 9.24 -18.94
CA VAL A 216 -21.79 10.40 -19.83
C VAL A 216 -23.21 10.81 -20.20
N GLU A 217 -24.09 9.85 -20.51
CA GLU A 217 -25.51 10.09 -20.79
C GLU A 217 -26.23 10.72 -19.59
N SER A 218 -25.84 10.32 -18.38
CA SER A 218 -26.32 10.88 -17.10
C SER A 218 -25.66 12.22 -16.74
N ARG A 219 -24.70 12.70 -17.54
CA ARG A 219 -23.89 13.91 -17.32
C ARG A 219 -23.10 13.88 -16.00
N GLU A 220 -22.71 12.69 -15.57
CA GLU A 220 -21.89 12.47 -14.39
C GLU A 220 -20.39 12.44 -14.75
N LYS A 221 -19.54 12.36 -13.72
CA LYS A 221 -18.08 12.33 -13.87
C LYS A 221 -17.51 11.08 -13.21
N VAL A 222 -16.49 10.52 -13.84
CA VAL A 222 -15.73 9.36 -13.35
C VAL A 222 -14.25 9.75 -13.19
N LEU A 223 -13.56 9.14 -12.22
CA LEU A 223 -12.13 9.29 -11.97
C LEU A 223 -11.40 7.97 -12.20
#